data_AF-A0A1B9KYP3-F1
#
_entry.id   AF-A0A1B9KYP3-F1
#
_cell.length_a   1.000
_cell.length_b   1.000
_cell.length_c   1.000
_cell.angle_alpha   90.00
_cell.angle_beta   90.00
_cell.angle_gamma   90.00
#
_symmetry.space_group_name_H-M   'P 1'
#
loop_
_entity.id
_entity.type
_entity.pdbx_description
1 polymer ?
#
loop_
_entity_poly.entity_id
_entity_poly.type
_entity_poly.pdbx_seq_one_letter_code
_entity_poly.pdbx_strand_id
1 'polypeptide(L)'
;MVGRKSKLKDMLELGQEYLHKQGYINNGEVIPSVAGLALYANCSRSSLYNYASSSEEFKDMLELIKARQEVELINKGLKGEFNASIAKLMLANHGYSEKQILDHQSMGSGITTKSKPMRIELVAP
;
A
#
# COMPACT_ATOMS: atom_id res chain seq x y z
N MET A 1 16.65 -21.27 -25.38
CA MET A 1 15.57 -20.51 -24.69
C MET A 1 14.91 -21.28 -23.54
N VAL A 2 15.64 -22.14 -22.81
CA VAL A 2 15.07 -23.04 -21.77
C VAL A 2 15.00 -22.40 -20.37
N GLY A 3 15.80 -21.36 -20.09
CA GLY A 3 15.95 -20.84 -18.72
C GLY A 3 14.95 -19.77 -18.24
N ARG A 4 14.18 -19.11 -19.12
CA ARG A 4 13.25 -18.04 -18.70
C ARG A 4 11.87 -18.58 -18.32
N LYS A 5 11.37 -19.56 -19.07
CA LYS A 5 10.09 -20.22 -18.80
C LYS A 5 10.15 -21.08 -17.54
N SER A 6 11.27 -21.76 -17.28
CA SER A 6 11.47 -22.50 -16.03
C SER A 6 11.41 -21.56 -14.82
N LYS A 7 12.18 -20.47 -14.84
CA LYS A 7 12.19 -19.49 -13.75
C LYS A 7 10.83 -18.85 -13.47
N LEU A 8 10.01 -18.60 -14.49
CA LEU A 8 8.66 -18.10 -14.29
C LEU A 8 7.77 -19.13 -13.56
N LYS A 9 7.84 -20.40 -13.97
CA LYS A 9 7.11 -21.48 -13.31
C LYS A 9 7.55 -21.62 -11.84
N ASP A 10 8.85 -21.58 -11.59
CA ASP A 10 9.40 -21.65 -10.22
C ASP A 10 8.90 -20.49 -9.36
N MET A 11 8.85 -19.26 -9.93
CA MET A 11 8.33 -18.08 -9.24
C MET A 11 6.82 -18.18 -8.96
N LEU A 12 6.04 -18.72 -9.90
CA LEU A 12 4.61 -18.98 -9.69
C LEU A 12 4.40 -19.98 -8.55
N GLU A 13 5.17 -21.07 -8.51
CA GLU A 13 5.09 -22.07 -7.45
C GLU A 13 5.44 -21.47 -6.08
N LEU A 14 6.49 -20.65 -6.01
CA LEU A 14 6.83 -19.89 -4.80
C LEU A 14 5.72 -18.93 -4.38
N GLY A 15 5.07 -18.24 -5.33
CA GLY A 15 3.92 -17.37 -5.05
C GLY A 15 2.73 -18.14 -4.47
N GLN A 16 2.45 -19.32 -5.04
CA GLN A 16 1.38 -20.20 -4.57
C GLN A 16 1.69 -20.78 -3.19
N GLU A 17 2.93 -21.18 -2.93
CA GLU A 17 3.35 -21.66 -1.62
C GLU A 17 3.30 -20.54 -0.57
N TYR A 18 3.82 -19.37 -0.91
CA TYR A 18 3.76 -18.19 -0.04
C TYR A 18 2.32 -17.86 0.34
N LEU A 19 1.38 -17.75 -0.63
CA LEU A 19 0.01 -17.35 -0.34
C LEU A 19 -0.89 -18.50 0.13
N HIS A 20 -1.03 -19.58 -0.67
CA HIS A 20 -2.05 -20.61 -0.45
C HIS A 20 -1.67 -21.63 0.61
N LYS A 21 -0.37 -21.95 0.74
CA LYS A 21 0.13 -22.81 1.82
C LYS A 21 0.49 -22.02 3.08
N GLN A 22 0.10 -20.74 3.13
CA GLN A 22 0.38 -19.85 4.26
C GLN A 22 1.88 -19.74 4.58
N GLY A 23 2.74 -19.79 3.56
CA GLY A 23 4.19 -19.62 3.71
C GLY A 23 4.56 -18.30 4.39
N TYR A 24 3.77 -17.23 4.20
CA TYR A 24 3.97 -15.97 4.92
C TYR A 24 3.86 -16.13 6.45
N ILE A 25 2.95 -16.99 6.93
CA ILE A 25 2.80 -17.26 8.38
C ILE A 25 4.02 -18.02 8.91
N ASN A 26 4.52 -18.99 8.14
CA ASN A 26 5.73 -19.74 8.49
C ASN A 26 6.96 -18.83 8.59
N ASN A 27 6.97 -17.73 7.84
CA ASN A 27 7.98 -16.68 7.91
C ASN A 27 7.77 -15.68 9.06
N GLY A 28 6.76 -15.87 9.90
CA GLY A 28 6.42 -14.96 10.99
C GLY A 28 5.67 -13.70 10.57
N GLU A 29 5.20 -13.64 9.31
CA GLU A 29 4.38 -12.52 8.83
C GLU A 29 2.92 -12.72 9.25
N VAL A 30 2.26 -11.64 9.67
CA VAL A 30 0.85 -11.68 10.09
C VAL A 30 -0.14 -11.43 8.96
N ILE A 31 0.35 -10.93 7.82
CA ILE A 31 -0.38 -10.68 6.57
C ILE A 31 0.60 -10.89 5.41
N PRO A 32 0.14 -11.36 4.24
CA PRO A 32 1.01 -11.46 3.08
C PRO A 32 1.30 -10.06 2.48
N SER A 33 2.41 -9.95 1.76
CA SER A 33 2.77 -8.73 1.04
C SER A 33 3.70 -9.03 -0.15
N VAL A 34 3.78 -8.11 -1.12
CA VAL A 34 4.75 -8.24 -2.23
C VAL A 34 6.19 -8.21 -1.72
N ALA A 35 6.45 -7.48 -0.63
CA ALA A 35 7.77 -7.46 0.01
C ALA A 35 8.10 -8.82 0.66
N GLY A 36 7.14 -9.44 1.35
CA GLY A 36 7.28 -10.76 1.94
C GLY A 36 7.50 -11.83 0.88
N LEU A 37 6.76 -11.81 -0.23
CA LEU A 37 7.02 -12.71 -1.37
C LEU A 37 8.44 -12.50 -1.94
N ALA A 38 8.90 -11.26 -2.03
CA ALA A 38 10.25 -10.97 -2.54
C ALA A 38 11.34 -11.60 -1.66
N LEU A 39 11.18 -11.50 -0.33
CA LEU A 39 12.06 -12.16 0.63
C LEU A 39 11.94 -13.68 0.56
N TYR A 40 10.71 -14.21 0.50
CA TYR A 40 10.43 -15.64 0.38
C TYR A 40 11.09 -16.26 -0.85
N ALA A 41 11.00 -15.58 -2.00
CA ALA A 41 11.57 -16.00 -3.26
C ALA A 41 13.04 -15.58 -3.46
N ASN A 42 13.67 -14.97 -2.46
CA ASN A 42 15.03 -14.43 -2.49
C ASN A 42 15.33 -13.58 -3.73
N CYS A 43 14.47 -12.59 -3.99
CA CYS A 43 14.61 -11.68 -5.13
C CYS A 43 14.19 -10.24 -4.78
N SER A 44 14.41 -9.30 -5.71
CA SER A 44 13.96 -7.92 -5.52
C SER A 44 12.46 -7.78 -5.84
N ARG A 45 11.77 -6.82 -5.22
CA ARG A 45 10.39 -6.46 -5.60
C ARG A 45 10.28 -6.10 -7.09
N SER A 46 11.28 -5.40 -7.63
CA SER A 46 11.34 -5.06 -9.05
C SER A 46 11.39 -6.31 -9.94
N SER A 47 12.07 -7.37 -9.50
CA SER A 47 12.08 -8.66 -10.20
C SER A 47 10.68 -9.27 -10.27
N LEU A 48 9.90 -9.22 -9.19
CA LEU A 48 8.51 -9.70 -9.18
C LEU A 48 7.65 -8.92 -10.19
N TYR A 49 7.76 -7.58 -10.21
CA TYR A 49 7.02 -6.77 -11.18
C TYR A 49 7.42 -7.06 -12.63
N ASN A 50 8.71 -7.35 -12.90
CA ASN A 50 9.15 -7.77 -14.23
C ASN A 50 8.52 -9.09 -14.66
N TYR A 51 8.32 -10.04 -13.75
CA TYR A 51 7.58 -11.27 -14.02
C TYR A 51 6.10 -10.99 -14.29
N ALA A 52 5.47 -10.12 -13.50
CA ALA A 52 4.07 -9.72 -13.69
C ALA A 52 3.84 -9.01 -15.03
N SER A 53 4.80 -8.22 -15.52
CA SER A 53 4.72 -7.62 -16.86
C SER A 53 4.82 -8.64 -17.99
N SER A 54 5.32 -9.84 -17.71
CA SER A 54 5.57 -10.89 -18.72
C SER A 54 4.60 -12.08 -18.62
N SER A 55 3.73 -12.12 -17.62
CA SER A 55 2.84 -13.24 -17.31
C SER A 55 1.60 -12.74 -16.57
N GLU A 56 0.43 -12.91 -17.19
CA GLU A 56 -0.85 -12.54 -16.56
C GLU A 56 -1.11 -13.41 -15.33
N GLU A 57 -0.78 -14.70 -15.37
CA GLU A 57 -0.89 -15.61 -14.22
C GLU A 57 -0.09 -15.12 -13.01
N PHE A 58 1.14 -14.61 -13.23
CA PHE A 58 1.96 -14.09 -12.14
C PHE A 58 1.46 -12.73 -11.65
N LYS A 59 0.93 -11.91 -12.56
CA LYS A 59 0.28 -10.64 -12.21
C LYS A 59 -0.94 -10.89 -11.32
N ASP A 60 -1.80 -11.83 -11.70
CA ASP A 60 -2.96 -12.26 -10.90
C ASP A 60 -2.53 -12.78 -9.52
N MET A 61 -1.40 -13.50 -9.46
CA MET A 61 -0.83 -13.94 -8.19
C MET A 61 -0.48 -12.77 -7.26
N LEU A 62 0.11 -11.69 -7.78
CA LEU A 62 0.40 -10.49 -6.98
C LEU A 62 -0.88 -9.76 -6.53
N GLU A 63 -1.91 -9.73 -7.37
CA GLU A 63 -3.20 -9.14 -7.01
C GLU A 63 -3.93 -9.97 -5.95
N LEU A 64 -3.87 -11.30 -6.01
CA LEU A 64 -4.39 -12.19 -4.96
C LEU A 64 -3.68 -11.99 -3.61
N ILE A 65 -2.37 -11.73 -3.61
CA ILE A 65 -1.63 -11.36 -2.40
C ILE A 65 -2.18 -10.07 -1.79
N LYS A 66 -2.42 -9.04 -2.61
CA LYS A 66 -3.01 -7.78 -2.15
C LYS A 66 -4.43 -7.96 -1.63
N ALA A 67 -5.27 -8.69 -2.36
CA ALA A 67 -6.63 -8.97 -1.94
C ALA A 67 -6.69 -9.74 -0.62
N ARG A 68 -5.80 -10.72 -0.41
CA ARG A 68 -5.69 -11.40 0.89
C ARG A 68 -5.24 -10.44 1.99
N GLN A 69 -4.24 -9.61 1.72
CA GLN A 69 -3.76 -8.60 2.67
C GLN A 69 -4.89 -7.66 3.09
N GLU A 70 -5.67 -7.16 2.13
CA GLU A 70 -6.82 -6.28 2.34
C GLU A 70 -7.88 -6.93 3.24
N VAL A 71 -8.30 -8.16 2.91
CA VAL A 71 -9.30 -8.91 3.70
C VAL A 71 -8.82 -9.15 5.14
N GLU A 72 -7.54 -9.47 5.33
CA GLU A 72 -7.00 -9.66 6.68
C GLU A 72 -6.90 -8.36 7.48
N LEU A 73 -6.49 -7.26 6.84
CA LEU A 73 -6.46 -5.94 7.47
C LEU A 73 -7.84 -5.50 7.94
N ILE A 74 -8.88 -5.69 7.11
CA ILE A 74 -10.27 -5.38 7.47
C ILE A 74 -10.71 -6.25 8.64
N ASN A 75 -10.61 -7.58 8.51
CA ASN A 75 -11.14 -8.49 9.51
C ASN A 75 -10.42 -8.36 10.87
N LYS A 76 -9.10 -8.33 10.86
CA LYS A 76 -8.30 -8.23 12.10
C LYS A 76 -8.34 -6.82 12.69
N GLY A 77 -8.49 -5.79 11.85
CA GLY A 77 -8.79 -4.43 12.31
C GLY A 77 -10.14 -4.34 13.02
N LEU A 78 -11.21 -4.90 12.44
CA LEU A 78 -12.55 -4.93 13.05
C LEU A 78 -12.60 -5.74 14.35
N LYS A 79 -11.77 -6.78 14.48
CA LYS A 79 -11.65 -7.58 15.71
C LYS A 79 -10.76 -6.93 16.78
N GLY A 80 -10.07 -5.82 16.46
CA GLY A 80 -9.12 -5.18 17.37
C GLY A 80 -7.79 -5.95 17.53
N GLU A 81 -7.53 -6.93 16.68
CA GLU A 81 -6.26 -7.69 16.67
C GLU A 81 -5.10 -6.87 16.08
N PHE A 82 -5.43 -5.92 15.19
CA PHE A 82 -4.48 -5.01 14.58
C PHE A 82 -4.57 -3.61 15.15
N ASN A 83 -3.42 -2.94 15.22
CA ASN A 83 -3.37 -1.52 15.49
C ASN A 83 -4.13 -0.76 14.39
N ALA A 84 -5.17 -0.02 14.77
CA ALA A 84 -6.07 0.65 13.84
C ALA A 84 -5.35 1.66 12.94
N SER A 85 -4.35 2.39 13.46
CA SER A 85 -3.59 3.37 12.68
C SER A 85 -2.73 2.70 11.61
N ILE A 86 -2.08 1.58 11.93
CA ILE A 86 -1.30 0.80 10.96
C ILE A 86 -2.22 0.17 9.92
N ALA A 87 -3.33 -0.44 10.35
CA ALA A 87 -4.30 -1.05 9.44
C ALA A 87 -4.87 -0.02 8.47
N LYS A 88 -5.26 1.16 8.95
CA LYS A 88 -5.74 2.27 8.13
C LYS A 88 -4.70 2.75 7.11
N LEU A 89 -3.44 2.91 7.54
CA LEU A 89 -2.35 3.29 6.63
C LEU A 89 -2.17 2.26 5.51
N MET A 90 -2.25 0.97 5.83
CA MET A 90 -2.13 -0.08 4.82
C MET A 90 -3.35 -0.16 3.91
N LEU A 91 -4.56 0.01 4.45
CA LEU A 91 -5.80 0.06 3.66
C LEU A 91 -5.82 1.25 2.68
N ALA A 92 -5.12 2.35 3.00
CA ALA A 92 -4.95 3.45 2.04
C ALA A 92 -4.23 3.01 0.75
N ASN A 93 -3.32 2.03 0.83
CA ASN A 93 -2.67 1.46 -0.36
C ASN A 93 -3.61 0.58 -1.20
N HIS A 94 -4.76 0.18 -0.63
CA HIS A 94 -5.84 -0.56 -1.30
C HIS A 94 -6.97 0.36 -1.77
N GLY A 95 -6.76 1.68 -1.75
CA GLY A 95 -7.72 2.66 -2.26
C GLY A 95 -8.76 3.16 -1.26
N TYR A 96 -8.71 2.70 0.00
CA TYR A 96 -9.53 3.27 1.05
C TYR A 96 -9.05 4.69 1.38
N SER A 97 -9.99 5.60 1.59
CA SER A 97 -9.68 6.95 2.02
C SER A 97 -10.66 7.39 3.10
N GLU A 98 -10.16 8.20 4.02
CA GLU A 98 -11.01 8.91 4.96
C GLU A 98 -11.29 10.30 4.41
N LYS A 99 -12.57 10.66 4.31
CA LYS A 99 -12.98 12.00 3.95
C LYS A 99 -13.27 12.78 5.23
N GLN A 100 -12.48 13.81 5.50
CA GLN A 100 -12.76 14.75 6.59
C GLN A 100 -13.44 15.99 6.00
N ILE A 101 -14.63 16.32 6.50
CA ILE A 101 -15.29 17.58 6.23
C ILE A 101 -14.95 18.50 7.41
N LEU A 102 -14.07 19.47 7.16
CA LEU A 102 -13.71 20.48 8.14
C LEU A 102 -14.51 21.74 7.86
N ASP A 103 -15.45 22.05 8.75
CA ASP A 103 -16.16 23.32 8.72
C ASP A 103 -15.40 24.35 9.56
N HIS A 104 -14.71 25.27 8.89
CA HIS A 104 -14.07 26.41 9.53
C HIS A 104 -15.13 27.49 9.80
N GLN A 105 -16.09 27.21 10.68
CA GLN A 105 -16.98 28.27 11.18
C GLN A 105 -16.19 29.14 12.15
N SER A 106 -16.03 30.42 11.85
CA SER A 106 -15.40 31.40 12.76
C SER A 106 -16.26 31.74 13.99
N MET A 107 -17.19 30.86 14.38
CA MET A 107 -18.19 31.10 15.43
C MET A 107 -18.91 32.45 15.22
N GLY A 108 -19.28 32.76 13.97
CA GLY A 108 -20.01 33.99 13.62
C GLY A 108 -19.20 35.29 13.65
N SER A 109 -17.88 35.25 13.92
CA SER A 109 -17.05 36.44 13.83
C SER A 109 -16.53 36.60 12.40
N GLY A 110 -17.09 37.54 11.64
CA GLY A 110 -16.55 37.89 10.32
C GLY A 110 -15.04 38.09 10.41
N ILE A 111 -14.27 37.41 9.56
CA ILE A 111 -12.82 37.59 9.47
C ILE A 111 -12.58 39.01 8.97
N THR A 112 -12.55 39.95 9.90
CA THR A 112 -12.16 41.34 9.63
C THR A 112 -10.65 41.30 9.53
N THR A 113 -10.13 41.10 8.32
CA THR A 113 -8.72 41.37 8.07
C THR A 113 -8.53 42.87 8.29
N LYS A 114 -8.04 43.27 9.46
CA LYS A 114 -7.45 44.61 9.62
C LYS A 114 -6.19 44.62 8.77
N SER A 115 -6.34 44.81 7.47
CA SER A 115 -5.19 45.06 6.60
C SER A 115 -4.56 46.35 7.09
N LYS A 116 -3.40 46.21 7.72
CA LYS A 116 -2.55 47.36 8.02
C LYS A 116 -2.17 47.95 6.66
N PRO A 117 -2.32 49.27 6.43
CA PRO A 117 -1.99 49.85 5.13
C PRO A 117 -0.54 49.53 4.79
N MET A 118 -0.34 48.88 3.66
CA MET A 118 0.99 48.52 3.17
C MET A 118 1.65 49.79 2.62
N ARG A 119 2.73 50.23 3.26
CA ARG A 119 3.54 51.36 2.78
C ARG A 119 4.60 50.80 1.82
N ILE A 120 4.49 51.15 0.54
CA ILE A 120 5.49 50.81 -0.48
C ILE A 120 6.39 52.04 -0.65
N GLU A 121 7.68 51.90 -0.32
CA GLU A 121 8.68 52.93 -0.61
C GLU A 121 9.45 52.58 -1.88
N LEU A 122 9.39 53.48 -2.87
CA LEU A 122 10.17 53.37 -4.09
C LEU A 122 11.55 54.01 -3.83
N VAL A 123 12.60 53.20 -3.92
CA VAL A 123 13.99 53.69 -3.89
C VAL A 123 14.48 53.74 -5.33
N ALA A 124 14.83 54.93 -5.82
CA ALA A 124 15.47 55.10 -7.12
C ALA A 124 16.94 54.60 -7.05
N PRO A 125 17.50 54.06 -8.16
CA PRO A 125 18.87 53.56 -8.20
C PRO A 125 19.92 54.66 -8.04
#